data_AF-A0A8J8VTM2-F1
#
_entry.id   AF-A0A8J8VTM2-F1
#
_cell.length_a   1.000
_cell.length_b   1.000
_cell.length_c   1.000
_cell.angle_alpha   90.00
_cell.angle_beta   90.00
_cell.angle_gamma   90.00
#
_symmetry.space_group_name_H-M   'P 1'
#
loop_
_entity.id
_entity.type
_entity.pdbx_description
1 polymer ?
#
loop_
_entity_poly.entity_id
_entity_poly.type
_entity_poly.pdbx_seq_one_letter_code
_entity_poly.pdbx_strand_id
1 'polypeptide(L)'
;MFESLASLEKTVLQLRKKQQESTKLRKKAEKQLKEVLSAQRRSSSGLNSIDRKIESEKEDVSDVSGVLNQKNSQLESIERLVQTAEERLSREKEAIEQTKQEIEFSENPEEKQNAEARLRSLEDHVEELNSEIKSRQKTAKKIANDVAKFDTIKSKISTKIQKQSQSKPSLRETMVSSKKAAEKFVKELERRKKSEDSAKKALEKAASKLKELLSKRKKSPKKKPARKTASKKKPARKTAS
;
A
#
# COMPACT_ATOMS: atom_id res chain seq x y z
N MET A 1 -40.20 8.62 -49.63
CA MET A 1 -41.19 8.31 -48.58
C MET A 1 -41.44 9.57 -47.76
N PHE A 2 -42.62 10.18 -47.84
CA PHE A 2 -42.97 11.31 -46.97
C PHE A 2 -43.29 10.77 -45.57
N GLU A 3 -42.40 10.97 -44.60
CA GLU A 3 -42.76 10.79 -43.18
C GLU A 3 -43.87 11.78 -42.83
N SER A 4 -45.01 11.29 -42.36
CA SER A 4 -46.10 12.15 -41.91
C SER A 4 -45.67 12.89 -40.64
N LEU A 5 -46.14 14.13 -40.48
CA LEU A 5 -45.81 14.97 -39.32
C LEU A 5 -46.13 14.28 -37.99
N ALA A 6 -47.24 13.54 -37.91
CA ALA A 6 -47.61 12.74 -36.75
C ALA A 6 -46.65 11.56 -36.49
N SER A 7 -46.11 10.93 -37.54
CA SER A 7 -45.09 9.88 -37.41
C SER A 7 -43.78 10.44 -36.85
N LEU A 8 -43.38 11.63 -37.31
CA LEU A 8 -42.16 12.29 -36.84
C LEU A 8 -42.30 12.80 -35.39
N GLU A 9 -43.47 13.30 -35.00
CA GLU A 9 -43.79 13.66 -33.61
C GLU A 9 -43.65 12.46 -32.66
N LYS A 10 -44.19 11.30 -33.06
CA LYS A 10 -44.05 10.04 -32.30
C LYS A 10 -42.59 9.63 -32.15
N THR A 11 -41.80 9.75 -33.22
CA THR A 11 -40.36 9.43 -33.22
C THR A 11 -39.57 10.37 -32.29
N VAL A 12 -39.85 11.67 -32.30
CA VAL A 12 -39.22 12.64 -31.38
C VAL A 12 -39.54 12.31 -29.92
N LEU A 13 -40.79 11.94 -29.62
CA LEU A 13 -41.19 11.53 -28.26
C LEU A 13 -40.45 10.25 -27.82
N GLN A 14 -40.31 9.26 -28.71
CA GLN A 14 -39.55 8.05 -28.42
C GLN A 14 -38.06 8.33 -28.18
N LEU A 15 -37.45 9.17 -29.02
CA LEU A 15 -36.05 9.57 -28.86
C LEU A 15 -35.83 10.36 -27.55
N ARG A 16 -36.81 11.14 -27.12
CA ARG A 16 -36.77 11.87 -25.85
C ARG A 16 -36.79 10.93 -24.65
N LYS A 17 -37.65 9.90 -24.68
CA LYS A 17 -37.65 8.83 -23.67
C LYS A 17 -36.30 8.10 -23.65
N LYS A 18 -35.77 7.72 -24.82
CA LYS A 18 -34.47 7.04 -24.95
C LYS A 18 -33.31 7.90 -24.42
N GLN A 19 -33.30 9.21 -24.68
CA GLN A 19 -32.31 10.13 -24.13
C GLN A 19 -32.37 10.16 -22.60
N GLN A 20 -33.57 10.30 -22.03
CA GLN A 20 -33.77 10.31 -20.57
C GLN A 20 -33.30 9.01 -19.92
N GLU A 21 -33.59 7.86 -20.52
CA GLU A 21 -33.10 6.55 -20.08
C GLU A 21 -31.57 6.45 -20.14
N SER A 22 -30.94 6.88 -21.24
CA SER A 22 -29.48 6.93 -21.38
C SER A 22 -28.84 7.80 -20.29
N THR A 23 -29.40 8.98 -20.01
CA THR A 23 -28.90 9.87 -18.94
C THR A 23 -29.08 9.23 -17.56
N LYS A 24 -30.21 8.55 -17.29
CA LYS A 24 -30.42 7.82 -16.02
C LYS A 24 -29.38 6.71 -15.84
N LEU A 25 -29.10 5.94 -16.90
CA LEU A 25 -28.11 4.86 -16.88
C LEU A 25 -26.68 5.39 -16.70
N ARG A 26 -26.33 6.50 -17.34
CA ARG A 26 -25.03 7.18 -17.10
C ARG A 26 -24.90 7.61 -15.64
N LYS A 27 -25.92 8.27 -15.08
CA LYS A 27 -25.92 8.71 -13.67
C LYS A 27 -25.79 7.52 -12.71
N LYS A 28 -26.43 6.39 -13.01
CA LYS A 28 -26.30 5.14 -12.24
C LYS A 28 -24.87 4.61 -12.27
N ALA A 29 -24.27 4.51 -13.46
CA ALA A 29 -22.87 4.06 -13.61
C ALA A 29 -21.88 4.99 -12.89
N GLU A 30 -22.11 6.31 -12.94
CA GLU A 30 -21.31 7.31 -12.23
C GLU A 30 -21.41 7.17 -10.70
N LYS A 31 -22.63 6.93 -10.18
CA LYS A 31 -22.84 6.68 -8.75
C LYS A 31 -22.12 5.39 -8.30
N GLN A 32 -22.26 4.30 -9.06
CA GLN A 32 -21.58 3.03 -8.77
C GLN A 32 -20.05 3.18 -8.78
N LEU A 33 -19.50 3.89 -9.77
CA LEU A 33 -18.07 4.17 -9.82
C LEU A 33 -17.61 4.97 -8.57
N LYS A 34 -18.37 6.00 -8.19
CA LYS A 34 -18.06 6.82 -7.01
C LYS A 34 -18.06 6.00 -5.71
N GLU A 35 -19.05 5.12 -5.55
CA GLU A 35 -19.15 4.23 -4.38
C GLU A 35 -17.93 3.31 -4.29
N VAL A 36 -17.57 2.63 -5.40
CA VAL A 36 -16.43 1.72 -5.43
C VAL A 36 -15.10 2.46 -5.20
N LEU A 37 -14.90 3.61 -5.82
CA LEU A 37 -13.70 4.43 -5.59
C LEU A 37 -13.60 4.89 -4.14
N SER A 38 -14.73 5.20 -3.50
CA SER A 38 -14.73 5.56 -2.07
C SER A 38 -14.31 4.39 -1.19
N ALA A 39 -14.79 3.18 -1.48
CA ALA A 39 -14.40 1.96 -0.78
C ALA A 39 -12.91 1.66 -0.99
N GLN A 40 -12.43 1.78 -2.24
CA GLN A 40 -11.01 1.61 -2.58
C GLN A 40 -10.12 2.57 -1.80
N ARG A 41 -10.48 3.87 -1.75
CA ARG A 41 -9.71 4.88 -1.01
C ARG A 41 -9.67 4.60 0.49
N ARG A 42 -10.81 4.24 1.09
CA ARG A 42 -10.88 3.87 2.51
C ARG A 42 -10.00 2.66 2.81
N SER A 43 -10.10 1.59 2.02
CA SER A 43 -9.27 0.40 2.18
C SER A 43 -7.79 0.71 2.01
N SER A 44 -7.41 1.47 0.98
CA SER A 44 -6.02 1.89 0.77
C SER A 44 -5.49 2.71 1.94
N SER A 45 -6.25 3.69 2.45
CA SER A 45 -5.83 4.47 3.62
C SER A 45 -5.65 3.61 4.88
N GLY A 46 -6.53 2.61 5.08
CA GLY A 46 -6.44 1.67 6.20
C GLY A 46 -5.25 0.74 6.11
N LEU A 47 -4.90 0.30 4.89
CA LEU A 47 -3.69 -0.52 4.63
C LEU A 47 -2.42 0.31 4.77
N ASN A 48 -2.37 1.53 4.22
CA ASN A 48 -1.22 2.41 4.36
C ASN A 48 -0.90 2.73 5.84
N SER A 49 -1.93 2.83 6.69
CA SER A 49 -1.71 3.00 8.14
C SER A 49 -1.06 1.77 8.77
N ILE A 50 -1.32 0.56 8.27
CA ILE A 50 -0.66 -0.66 8.73
C ILE A 50 0.77 -0.68 8.22
N ASP A 51 0.98 -0.38 6.94
CA ASP A 51 2.31 -0.36 6.33
C ASP A 51 3.24 0.62 7.05
N ARG A 52 2.74 1.81 7.43
CA ARG A 52 3.51 2.78 8.26
C ARG A 52 3.90 2.23 9.62
N LYS A 53 3.00 1.49 10.28
CA LYS A 53 3.30 0.88 11.59
C LYS A 53 4.32 -0.24 11.45
N ILE A 54 4.21 -1.06 10.42
CA ILE A 54 5.21 -2.09 10.09
C ILE A 54 6.57 -1.43 9.84
N GLU A 55 6.61 -0.33 9.11
CA GLU A 55 7.86 0.36 8.80
C GLU A 55 8.53 0.93 10.05
N SER A 56 7.77 1.56 10.94
CA SER A 56 8.27 2.00 12.25
C SER A 56 8.77 0.82 13.10
N GLU A 57 8.07 -0.31 13.11
CA GLU A 57 8.54 -1.50 13.82
C GLU A 57 9.81 -2.10 13.20
N LYS A 58 10.02 -1.99 11.89
CA LYS A 58 11.28 -2.41 11.24
C LYS A 58 12.44 -1.51 11.60
N GLU A 59 12.19 -0.20 11.73
CA GLU A 59 13.18 0.75 12.24
C GLU A 59 13.62 0.36 13.66
N ASP A 60 12.66 0.07 14.54
CA ASP A 60 12.96 -0.45 15.89
C ASP A 60 13.81 -1.74 15.85
N VAL A 61 13.53 -2.67 14.90
CA VAL A 61 14.34 -3.90 14.71
C VAL A 61 15.77 -3.56 14.26
N SER A 62 15.93 -2.57 13.39
CA SER A 62 17.23 -2.12 12.91
C SER A 62 18.05 -1.55 14.06
N ASP A 63 17.45 -0.67 14.87
CA ASP A 63 18.09 -0.06 16.03
C ASP A 63 18.54 -1.12 17.05
N VAL A 64 17.64 -2.05 17.39
CA VAL A 64 17.95 -3.16 18.30
C VAL A 64 19.05 -4.06 17.71
N SER A 65 19.05 -4.29 16.39
CA SER A 65 20.10 -5.08 15.74
C SER A 65 21.46 -4.36 15.76
N GLY A 66 21.49 -3.04 15.62
CA GLY A 66 22.70 -2.24 15.79
C GLY A 66 23.30 -2.38 17.20
N VAL A 67 22.46 -2.27 18.23
CA VAL A 67 22.88 -2.48 19.62
C VAL A 67 23.37 -3.91 19.85
N LEU A 68 22.68 -4.90 19.31
CA LEU A 68 23.08 -6.31 19.43
C LEU A 68 24.46 -6.57 18.81
N ASN A 69 24.71 -6.03 17.61
CA ASN A 69 26.01 -6.13 16.95
C ASN A 69 27.11 -5.51 17.81
N GLN A 70 26.90 -4.31 18.37
CA GLN A 70 27.85 -3.68 19.27
C GLN A 70 28.12 -4.53 20.51
N LYS A 71 27.08 -5.09 21.13
CA LYS A 71 27.21 -5.93 22.33
C LYS A 71 27.94 -7.24 22.04
N ASN A 72 27.67 -7.87 20.90
CA ASN A 72 28.39 -9.07 20.47
C ASN A 72 29.88 -8.77 20.24
N SER A 73 30.22 -7.67 19.56
CA SER A 73 31.63 -7.27 19.41
C SER A 73 32.31 -6.96 20.74
N GLN A 74 31.59 -6.37 21.70
CA GLN A 74 32.11 -6.16 23.07
C GLN A 74 32.36 -7.50 23.78
N LEU A 75 31.45 -8.47 23.63
CA LEU A 75 31.59 -9.80 24.21
C LEU A 75 32.83 -10.52 23.63
N GLU A 76 32.94 -10.58 22.31
CA GLU A 76 34.09 -11.18 21.60
C GLU A 76 35.42 -10.51 21.99
N SER A 77 35.41 -9.18 22.20
CA SER A 77 36.60 -8.46 22.65
C SER A 77 37.01 -8.87 24.06
N ILE A 78 36.06 -9.05 24.98
CA ILE A 78 36.36 -9.46 26.35
C ILE A 78 36.78 -10.92 26.41
N GLU A 79 36.16 -11.80 25.63
CA GLU A 79 36.54 -13.20 25.53
C GLU A 79 38.00 -13.35 25.08
N ARG A 80 38.44 -12.57 24.08
CA ARG A 80 39.85 -12.52 23.68
C ARG A 80 40.78 -12.04 24.79
N LEU A 81 40.37 -11.06 25.59
CA LEU A 81 41.15 -10.57 26.72
C LEU A 81 41.22 -11.59 27.86
N VAL A 82 40.16 -12.37 28.09
CA VAL A 82 40.16 -13.48 29.04
C VAL A 82 41.13 -14.56 28.56
N GLN A 83 41.03 -14.99 27.31
CA GLN A 83 41.92 -16.00 26.73
C GLN A 83 43.39 -15.57 26.82
N THR A 84 43.70 -14.31 26.48
CA THR A 84 45.07 -13.78 26.58
C THR A 84 45.60 -13.82 28.01
N ALA A 85 44.77 -13.51 29.00
CA ALA A 85 45.16 -13.58 30.41
C ALA A 85 45.31 -15.03 30.89
N GLU A 86 44.47 -15.95 30.44
CA GLU A 86 44.57 -17.38 30.74
C GLU A 86 45.85 -17.99 30.15
N GLU A 87 46.24 -17.60 28.94
CA GLU A 87 47.51 -18.00 28.33
C GLU A 87 48.73 -17.49 29.12
N ARG A 88 48.68 -16.23 29.60
CA ARG A 88 49.73 -15.67 30.47
C ARG A 88 49.80 -16.41 31.81
N LEU A 89 48.64 -16.68 32.42
CA LEU A 89 48.54 -17.42 33.66
C LEU A 89 49.14 -18.83 33.55
N SER A 90 48.96 -19.50 32.41
CA SER A 90 49.61 -20.79 32.13
C SER A 90 51.13 -20.66 32.13
N ARG A 91 51.67 -19.66 31.42
CA ARG A 91 53.12 -19.43 31.34
C ARG A 91 53.74 -19.09 32.70
N GLU A 92 53.05 -18.28 33.51
CA GLU A 92 53.55 -17.95 34.85
C GLU A 92 53.55 -19.17 35.77
N LYS A 93 52.54 -20.06 35.66
CA LYS A 93 52.53 -21.32 36.40
C LYS A 93 53.67 -22.25 35.98
N GLU A 94 53.98 -22.32 34.69
CA GLU A 94 55.14 -23.07 34.19
C GLU A 94 56.47 -22.48 34.71
N ALA A 95 56.61 -21.15 34.71
CA ALA A 95 57.77 -20.46 35.26
C ALA A 95 57.92 -20.66 36.78
N ILE A 96 56.81 -20.70 37.53
CA ILE A 96 56.81 -21.04 38.96
C ILE A 96 57.37 -22.44 39.18
N GLU A 97 56.93 -23.42 38.40
CA GLU A 97 57.40 -24.80 38.52
C GLU A 97 58.91 -24.91 38.23
N GLN A 98 59.38 -24.23 37.19
CA GLN A 98 60.81 -24.15 36.87
C GLN A 98 61.61 -23.49 38.01
N THR A 99 61.11 -22.36 38.54
CA THR A 99 61.79 -21.65 39.64
C THR A 99 61.82 -22.49 40.91
N LYS A 100 60.79 -23.29 41.19
CA LYS A 100 60.78 -24.23 42.32
C LYS A 100 61.84 -25.31 42.18
N GLN A 101 62.03 -25.86 40.97
CA GLN A 101 63.10 -26.80 40.70
C GLN A 101 64.47 -26.14 40.86
N GLU A 102 64.67 -24.91 40.37
CA GLU A 102 65.92 -24.15 40.58
C GLU A 102 66.24 -24.00 42.08
N ILE A 103 65.25 -23.68 42.91
CA ILE A 103 65.41 -23.57 44.37
C ILE A 103 65.78 -24.92 45.01
N GLU A 104 65.19 -26.01 44.55
CA GLU A 104 65.43 -27.36 45.09
C GLU A 104 66.85 -27.86 44.79
N PHE A 105 67.38 -27.58 43.60
CA PHE A 105 68.70 -28.05 43.15
C PHE A 105 69.84 -27.04 43.36
N SER A 106 69.57 -25.82 43.84
CA SER A 106 70.62 -24.82 44.08
C SER A 106 71.40 -25.11 45.36
N GLU A 107 72.71 -25.34 45.19
CA GLU A 107 73.67 -25.49 46.30
C GLU A 107 74.21 -24.14 46.80
N ASN A 108 74.03 -23.07 46.03
CA ASN A 108 74.50 -21.72 46.35
C ASN A 108 73.39 -20.93 47.09
N PRO A 109 73.63 -20.49 48.35
CA PRO A 109 72.62 -19.77 49.13
C PRO A 109 72.18 -18.43 48.49
N GLU A 110 73.07 -17.74 47.76
CA GLU A 110 72.73 -16.48 47.11
C GLU A 110 71.81 -16.68 45.89
N GLU A 111 72.08 -17.71 45.08
CA GLU A 111 71.23 -18.08 43.94
C GLU A 111 69.85 -18.53 44.41
N LYS A 112 69.81 -19.32 45.50
CA LYS A 112 68.56 -19.74 46.12
C LYS A 112 67.71 -18.56 46.58
N GLN A 113 68.31 -17.59 47.26
CA GLN A 113 67.60 -16.39 47.71
C GLN A 113 67.03 -15.58 46.53
N ASN A 114 67.78 -15.47 45.43
CA ASN A 114 67.31 -14.78 44.22
C ASN A 114 66.14 -15.53 43.57
N ALA A 115 66.23 -16.85 43.45
CA ALA A 115 65.14 -17.69 42.93
C ALA A 115 63.88 -17.61 43.82
N GLU A 116 64.02 -17.58 45.15
CA GLU A 116 62.90 -17.36 46.08
C GLU A 116 62.24 -15.99 45.89
N ALA A 117 63.03 -14.93 45.64
CA ALA A 117 62.49 -13.61 45.34
C ALA A 117 61.71 -13.58 44.02
N ARG A 118 62.24 -14.25 42.97
CA ARG A 118 61.52 -14.42 41.69
C ARG A 118 60.23 -15.23 41.88
N LEU A 119 60.26 -16.30 42.66
CA LEU A 119 59.10 -17.13 42.94
C LEU A 119 57.97 -16.30 43.56
N ARG A 120 58.27 -15.48 44.58
CA ARG A 120 57.29 -14.58 45.19
C ARG A 120 56.68 -13.61 44.18
N SER A 121 57.51 -13.00 43.34
CA SER A 121 57.02 -12.08 42.29
C SER A 121 56.12 -12.79 41.27
N LEU A 122 56.43 -14.04 40.89
CA LEU A 122 55.58 -14.83 40.00
C LEU A 122 54.26 -15.22 40.66
N GLU A 123 54.28 -15.57 41.94
CA GLU A 123 53.07 -15.87 42.72
C GLU A 123 52.16 -14.65 42.83
N ASP A 124 52.72 -13.45 43.08
CA ASP A 124 51.99 -12.18 43.09
C ASP A 124 51.34 -11.90 41.72
N HIS A 125 52.08 -12.06 40.61
CA HIS A 125 51.52 -11.88 39.26
C HIS A 125 50.38 -12.87 38.95
N VAL A 126 50.50 -14.12 39.40
CA VAL A 126 49.44 -15.12 39.26
C VAL A 126 48.17 -14.69 39.98
N GLU A 127 48.27 -14.12 41.19
CA GLU A 127 47.11 -13.58 41.91
C GLU A 127 46.47 -12.40 41.16
N GLU A 128 47.29 -11.49 40.63
CA GLU A 128 46.82 -10.38 39.81
C GLU A 128 46.06 -10.87 38.56
N LEU A 129 46.63 -11.81 37.79
CA LEU A 129 46.00 -12.39 36.61
C LEU A 129 44.69 -13.11 36.95
N ASN A 130 44.64 -13.87 38.05
CA ASN A 130 43.41 -14.50 38.51
C ASN A 130 42.31 -13.47 38.81
N SER A 131 42.68 -12.36 39.46
CA SER A 131 41.75 -11.27 39.76
C SER A 131 41.25 -10.59 38.47
N GLU A 132 42.15 -10.38 37.50
CA GLU A 132 41.86 -9.79 36.20
C GLU A 132 40.87 -10.67 35.41
N ILE A 133 41.17 -11.96 35.27
CA ILE A 133 40.32 -12.96 34.60
C ILE A 133 38.92 -12.96 35.22
N LYS A 134 38.83 -13.03 36.56
CA LYS A 134 37.55 -13.03 37.28
C LYS A 134 36.73 -11.76 37.00
N SER A 135 37.39 -10.60 36.97
CA SER A 135 36.73 -9.32 36.67
C SER A 135 36.20 -9.25 35.23
N ARG A 136 36.98 -9.74 34.26
CA ARG A 136 36.62 -9.80 32.84
C ARG A 136 35.49 -10.78 32.59
N GLN A 137 35.55 -11.97 33.18
CA GLN A 137 34.47 -12.97 33.11
C GLN A 137 33.15 -12.43 33.69
N LYS A 138 33.20 -11.66 34.79
CA LYS A 138 32.00 -10.99 35.35
C LYS A 138 31.42 -9.97 34.36
N THR A 139 32.28 -9.26 33.62
CA THR A 139 31.86 -8.31 32.59
C THR A 139 31.27 -9.01 31.37
N ALA A 140 31.88 -10.10 30.90
CA ALA A 140 31.35 -10.95 29.84
C ALA A 140 29.94 -11.46 30.18
N LYS A 141 29.73 -11.97 31.41
CA LYS A 141 28.40 -12.39 31.88
C LYS A 141 27.36 -11.28 31.84
N LYS A 142 27.72 -10.04 32.22
CA LYS A 142 26.80 -8.90 32.13
C LYS A 142 26.41 -8.59 30.68
N ILE A 143 27.39 -8.60 29.77
CA ILE A 143 27.14 -8.34 28.35
C ILE A 143 26.29 -9.45 27.74
N ALA A 144 26.58 -10.73 28.03
CA ALA A 144 25.77 -11.86 27.58
C ALA A 144 24.30 -11.75 28.05
N ASN A 145 24.07 -11.31 29.29
CA ASN A 145 22.72 -11.06 29.78
C ASN A 145 22.03 -9.92 29.01
N ASP A 146 22.76 -8.87 28.63
CA ASP A 146 22.21 -7.78 27.83
C ASP A 146 21.90 -8.24 26.39
N VAL A 147 22.78 -9.02 25.77
CA VAL A 147 22.54 -9.67 24.46
C VAL A 147 21.22 -10.45 24.49
N ALA A 148 21.02 -11.31 25.49
CA ALA A 148 19.79 -12.10 25.64
C ALA A 148 18.52 -11.23 25.79
N LYS A 149 18.62 -10.09 26.49
CA LYS A 149 17.51 -9.12 26.61
C LYS A 149 17.20 -8.50 25.26
N PHE A 150 18.21 -8.04 24.52
CA PHE A 150 18.01 -7.42 23.20
C PHE A 150 17.48 -8.41 22.17
N ASP A 151 17.92 -9.67 22.20
CA ASP A 151 17.35 -10.74 21.37
C ASP A 151 15.86 -10.96 21.66
N THR A 152 15.49 -10.95 22.94
CA THR A 152 14.08 -11.06 23.36
C THR A 152 13.26 -9.87 22.85
N ILE A 153 13.81 -8.65 22.92
CA ILE A 153 13.16 -7.44 22.38
C ILE A 153 12.99 -7.56 20.87
N LYS A 154 14.04 -7.93 20.13
CA LYS A 154 14.02 -8.15 18.69
C LYS A 154 12.95 -9.15 18.28
N SER A 155 12.89 -10.30 18.96
CA SER A 155 11.88 -11.34 18.72
C SER A 155 10.44 -10.84 18.94
N LYS A 156 10.21 -10.07 20.01
CA LYS A 156 8.90 -9.45 20.28
C LYS A 156 8.49 -8.48 19.17
N ILE A 157 9.41 -7.66 18.66
CA ILE A 157 9.12 -6.72 17.57
C ILE A 157 8.83 -7.50 16.27
N SER A 158 9.64 -8.50 15.92
CA SER A 158 9.39 -9.37 14.76
C SER A 158 8.00 -10.02 14.81
N THR A 159 7.58 -10.47 15.99
CA THR A 159 6.23 -11.04 16.19
C THR A 159 5.13 -10.00 15.97
N LYS A 160 5.34 -8.74 16.38
CA LYS A 160 4.39 -7.65 16.10
C LYS A 160 4.29 -7.38 14.61
N ILE A 161 5.42 -7.27 13.90
CA ILE A 161 5.46 -7.08 12.44
C ILE A 161 4.66 -8.18 11.72
N GLN A 162 4.85 -9.44 12.12
CA GLN A 162 4.12 -10.58 11.56
C GLN A 162 2.60 -10.44 11.78
N LYS A 163 2.18 -10.13 13.00
CA LYS A 163 0.76 -9.92 13.34
C LYS A 163 0.16 -8.74 12.57
N GLN A 164 0.90 -7.65 12.40
CA GLN A 164 0.44 -6.50 11.63
C GLN A 164 0.31 -6.82 10.13
N SER A 165 1.28 -7.55 9.57
CA SER A 165 1.29 -7.94 8.15
C SER A 165 0.09 -8.79 7.76
N GLN A 166 -0.31 -9.69 8.67
CA GLN A 166 -1.46 -10.58 8.52
C GLN A 166 -2.79 -9.93 8.93
N SER A 167 -2.75 -8.71 9.47
CA SER A 167 -3.95 -8.03 9.94
C SER A 167 -4.85 -7.56 8.78
N LYS A 168 -6.14 -7.47 9.06
CA LYS A 168 -7.19 -6.92 8.18
C LYS A 168 -7.23 -7.53 6.75
N PRO A 169 -7.34 -8.88 6.62
CA PRO A 169 -7.44 -9.54 5.32
C PRO A 169 -8.64 -9.03 4.50
N SER A 170 -9.76 -8.75 5.16
CA SER A 170 -10.96 -8.18 4.54
C SER A 170 -10.72 -6.82 3.86
N LEU A 171 -9.82 -5.97 4.39
CA LEU A 171 -9.46 -4.72 3.72
C LEU A 171 -8.63 -4.96 2.46
N ARG A 172 -7.72 -5.95 2.49
CA ARG A 172 -6.93 -6.34 1.32
C ARG A 172 -7.85 -6.90 0.23
N GLU A 173 -8.79 -7.76 0.57
CA GLU A 173 -9.81 -8.28 -0.34
C GLU A 173 -10.71 -7.17 -0.89
N THR A 174 -11.17 -6.24 -0.03
CA THR A 174 -11.99 -5.10 -0.45
C THR A 174 -11.20 -4.20 -1.40
N MET A 175 -9.92 -3.95 -1.17
CA MET A 175 -9.06 -3.17 -2.06
C MET A 175 -8.94 -3.84 -3.44
N VAL A 176 -8.69 -5.15 -3.49
CA VAL A 176 -8.55 -5.89 -4.76
C VAL A 176 -9.88 -5.93 -5.52
N SER A 177 -10.97 -6.27 -4.84
CA SER A 177 -12.30 -6.36 -5.45
C SER A 177 -12.81 -4.99 -5.91
N SER A 178 -12.63 -3.93 -5.11
CA SER A 178 -12.99 -2.56 -5.49
C SER A 178 -12.15 -2.05 -6.66
N LYS A 179 -10.85 -2.34 -6.72
CA LYS A 179 -10.01 -1.99 -7.88
C LYS A 179 -10.54 -2.64 -9.17
N LYS A 180 -10.82 -3.94 -9.15
CA LYS A 180 -11.41 -4.67 -10.29
C LYS A 180 -12.78 -4.11 -10.68
N ALA A 181 -13.63 -3.79 -9.70
CA ALA A 181 -14.95 -3.21 -9.95
C ALA A 181 -14.85 -1.79 -10.51
N ALA A 182 -13.91 -0.96 -10.05
CA ALA A 182 -13.67 0.38 -10.55
C ALA A 182 -13.28 0.33 -12.04
N GLU A 183 -12.36 -0.56 -12.43
CA GLU A 183 -11.97 -0.76 -13.82
C GLU A 183 -13.17 -1.13 -14.72
N LYS A 184 -14.06 -2.01 -14.23
CA LYS A 184 -15.30 -2.35 -14.94
C LYS A 184 -16.25 -1.16 -15.07
N PHE A 185 -16.46 -0.42 -13.99
CA PHE A 185 -17.37 0.73 -13.99
C PHE A 185 -16.85 1.92 -14.80
N VAL A 186 -15.52 2.11 -14.91
CA VAL A 186 -14.92 3.09 -15.82
C VAL A 186 -15.29 2.77 -17.26
N LYS A 187 -15.09 1.53 -17.70
CA LYS A 187 -15.44 1.08 -19.07
C LYS A 187 -16.95 1.22 -19.34
N GLU A 188 -17.79 0.84 -18.38
CA GLU A 188 -19.24 0.98 -18.50
C GLU A 188 -19.67 2.45 -18.58
N LEU A 189 -19.08 3.33 -17.76
CA LEU A 189 -19.37 4.76 -17.79
C LEU A 189 -19.00 5.40 -19.13
N GLU A 190 -17.86 5.02 -19.72
CA GLU A 190 -17.48 5.45 -21.07
C GLU A 190 -18.48 4.99 -22.13
N ARG A 191 -18.92 3.73 -22.07
CA ARG A 191 -19.95 3.20 -22.98
C ARG A 191 -21.26 3.95 -22.83
N ARG A 192 -21.69 4.25 -21.61
CA ARG A 192 -22.92 5.01 -21.33
C ARG A 192 -22.84 6.45 -21.79
N LYS A 193 -21.68 7.12 -21.64
CA LYS A 193 -21.44 8.45 -22.22
C LYS A 193 -21.62 8.45 -23.73
N LYS A 194 -20.97 7.52 -24.45
CA LYS A 194 -21.13 7.36 -25.91
C LYS A 194 -22.59 7.10 -26.32
N SER A 195 -23.31 6.29 -25.55
CA SER A 195 -24.74 6.01 -25.80
C SER A 195 -25.64 7.22 -25.52
N GLU A 196 -25.32 8.04 -24.54
CA GLU A 196 -26.06 9.27 -24.25
C GLU A 196 -25.83 10.32 -25.35
N ASP A 197 -24.58 10.50 -25.77
CA ASP A 197 -24.21 11.48 -26.80
C ASP A 197 -24.84 11.13 -28.17
N SER A 198 -24.87 9.84 -28.54
CA SER A 198 -25.55 9.40 -29.75
C SER A 198 -27.07 9.60 -29.67
N ALA A 199 -27.70 9.34 -28.51
CA ALA A 199 -29.13 9.61 -28.31
C ALA A 199 -29.46 11.10 -28.37
N LYS A 200 -28.61 11.98 -27.81
CA LYS A 200 -28.73 13.44 -27.91
C LYS A 200 -28.67 13.91 -29.37
N LYS A 201 -27.64 13.47 -30.12
CA LYS A 201 -27.48 13.79 -31.54
C LYS A 201 -28.67 13.32 -32.39
N ALA A 202 -29.19 12.12 -32.12
CA ALA A 202 -30.37 11.60 -32.83
C ALA A 202 -31.64 12.42 -32.54
N LEU A 203 -31.85 12.80 -31.27
CA LEU A 203 -32.96 13.65 -30.86
C LEU A 203 -32.87 15.05 -31.47
N GLU A 204 -31.69 15.68 -31.46
CA GLU A 204 -31.47 16.99 -32.07
C GLU A 204 -31.80 16.98 -33.57
N LYS A 205 -31.35 15.96 -34.30
CA LYS A 205 -31.64 15.78 -35.72
C LYS A 205 -33.14 15.56 -36.00
N ALA A 206 -33.83 14.79 -35.16
CA ALA A 206 -35.26 14.54 -35.33
C ALA A 206 -36.10 15.79 -34.97
N ALA A 207 -35.72 16.49 -33.90
CA ALA A 207 -36.38 17.72 -33.46
C ALA A 207 -36.20 18.86 -34.46
N SER A 208 -35.01 19.01 -35.07
CA SER A 208 -34.77 20.01 -36.11
C SER A 208 -35.63 19.75 -37.35
N LYS A 209 -35.68 18.50 -37.84
CA LYS A 209 -36.57 18.08 -38.93
C LYS A 209 -38.05 18.34 -38.62
N LEU A 210 -38.49 18.06 -37.39
CA LEU A 210 -39.87 18.32 -36.97
C LEU A 210 -40.19 19.81 -36.98
N LYS A 211 -39.28 20.65 -36.46
CA LYS A 211 -39.41 22.11 -36.48
C LYS A 211 -39.50 22.66 -37.90
N GLU A 212 -38.68 22.11 -38.80
CA GLU A 212 -38.70 22.46 -40.22
C GLU A 212 -40.06 22.12 -40.87
N LEU A 213 -40.58 20.90 -40.68
CA LEU A 213 -41.90 20.51 -41.21
C LEU A 213 -43.05 21.33 -40.62
N LEU A 214 -43.02 21.63 -39.32
CA LEU A 214 -44.02 22.51 -38.69
C LEU A 214 -43.99 23.92 -39.29
N SER A 215 -42.80 24.48 -39.53
CA SER A 215 -42.65 25.79 -40.16
C SER A 215 -43.14 25.81 -41.62
N LYS A 216 -42.90 24.74 -42.38
CA LYS A 216 -43.41 24.56 -43.75
C LYS A 216 -44.94 24.43 -43.78
N ARG A 217 -45.54 23.73 -42.81
CA ARG A 217 -47.01 23.61 -42.65
C ARG A 217 -47.70 24.92 -42.25
N LYS A 218 -47.03 25.79 -41.48
CA LYS A 218 -47.58 27.12 -41.13
C LYS A 218 -47.59 28.10 -42.31
N LYS A 219 -46.77 27.85 -43.34
CA LYS A 219 -46.65 28.67 -44.55
C LYS A 219 -47.56 28.23 -45.71
N SER A 220 -48.29 27.10 -45.59
CA SER A 220 -49.24 26.66 -46.61
C SER A 220 -50.65 27.25 -46.37
N PRO A 221 -51.27 27.91 -47.37
CA PRO A 221 -52.58 28.54 -47.19
C PRO A 221 -53.67 27.48 -47.02
N LYS A 222 -54.53 27.65 -46.00
CA LYS A 222 -55.77 26.88 -45.85
C LYS A 222 -56.63 27.09 -47.11
N LYS A 223 -56.72 26.11 -48.01
CA LYS A 223 -57.76 26.11 -49.05
C LYS A 223 -59.13 26.10 -48.35
N LYS A 224 -59.86 27.22 -48.46
CA LYS A 224 -61.27 27.33 -48.02
C LYS A 224 -62.12 26.33 -48.82
N PRO A 225 -63.11 25.65 -48.22
CA PRO A 225 -64.04 24.83 -48.98
C PRO A 225 -64.89 25.76 -49.87
N ALA A 226 -64.90 25.50 -51.18
CA ALA A 226 -65.74 26.22 -52.12
C ALA A 226 -67.22 25.92 -51.81
N ARG A 227 -67.91 26.94 -51.30
CA ARG A 227 -69.35 26.92 -51.01
C ARG A 227 -70.11 26.88 -52.33
N LYS A 228 -70.95 25.85 -52.51
CA LYS A 228 -71.92 25.72 -53.59
C LYS A 228 -72.80 26.98 -53.68
N THR A 229 -73.02 27.52 -54.87
CA THR A 229 -74.21 28.33 -55.18
C THR A 229 -74.85 27.78 -56.45
N ALA A 230 -76.10 27.38 -56.29
CA ALA A 230 -77.00 27.03 -57.37
C ALA A 230 -77.67 28.31 -57.89
N SER A 231 -77.83 28.43 -59.21
CA SER A 231 -78.89 29.25 -59.80
C SER A 231 -79.40 28.56 -61.06
N LYS A 232 -80.71 28.29 -61.05
CA LYS A 232 -81.49 27.67 -62.12
C LYS A 232 -82.31 28.77 -62.82
N LYS A 233 -82.41 28.67 -64.15
CA LYS A 233 -83.52 29.09 -65.07
C LYS A 233 -83.73 30.60 -65.32
N LYS A 234 -84.18 31.14 -66.46
CA LYS A 234 -84.47 30.85 -67.92
C LYS A 234 -85.28 32.12 -68.41
N PRO A 235 -85.86 32.28 -69.64
CA PRO A 235 -85.59 31.83 -71.03
C PRO A 235 -85.74 32.95 -72.14
N ALA A 236 -85.47 32.56 -73.42
CA ALA A 236 -86.05 32.92 -74.76
C ALA A 236 -86.35 34.40 -75.17
N ARG A 237 -86.26 34.91 -76.43
CA ARG A 237 -86.52 34.36 -77.79
C ARG A 237 -86.01 35.33 -78.90
N LYS A 238 -85.54 34.73 -80.02
CA LYS A 238 -85.38 35.10 -81.46
C LYS A 238 -85.75 36.49 -82.04
N THR A 239 -85.00 36.90 -83.09
CA THR A 239 -85.36 37.12 -84.54
C THR A 239 -84.04 37.42 -85.31
N ALA A 240 -83.63 36.83 -86.43
CA ALA A 240 -84.19 36.59 -87.79
C ALA A 240 -83.47 37.50 -88.83
N SER A 241 -82.64 36.91 -89.69
CA SER A 241 -82.70 36.96 -91.17
C SER A 241 -81.66 36.02 -91.76
#